data_AF-A0AAF3FCW3-F1
#
_entry.id   AF-A0AAF3FCW3-F1
#
_cell.length_a   1.000
_cell.length_b   1.000
_cell.length_c   1.000
_cell.angle_alpha   90.00
_cell.angle_beta   90.00
_cell.angle_gamma   90.00
#
_symmetry.space_group_name_H-M   'P 1'
#
loop_
_entity.id
_entity.type
_entity.pdbx_description
1 polymer ?
#
loop_
_entity_poly.entity_id
_entity_poly.type
_entity_poly.pdbx_seq_one_letter_code
_entity_poly.pdbx_strand_id
1 'polypeptide(L)'
;MKEAKDSPTRLEFYPFAYALFTEELETYCWYCLQICPQKRHCIGCGLAIFCDKECQMLGWKDHKAECKGFRTAEKLYDIEVRLLGRIVHRYKTIQSGKDKDDPDFYKDRTSQRSFMEVWSHVEQMKVDDFAQKKFDEIYTELLAFYGEKWLLPKDTVFELHCRNYINRHAISDKGYMKEIGKGLYLDLCSYDHSCRPNTIYTCNGFKATLRRLNNSVNLLDKKNTFYSYIDLLCSQQQRRKLLKDTWYFTCECERCLDAKDHLLTSILCPLCSKVEPTEICLWGEDSNKNPNSAIITCKKCNEPLAQNYVLEGIGAMRFIDKVFDDQELEQMPGKTQPAFLQDLLTRFGEILPHVNVYYCRIIQALIPLIPPTDNHELLRLHLMSESCVRRSFPHNHPAVAFHLRNIAIFAGNLGKKEKCLKYFEEAQNILDYTLDADHPMSLENRRLWETAKTAELVKQVEEITIHDGKPKSEQKKQEIFDEDDEIPNDMPSLI
;
A
#
# COMPACT_ATOMS: atom_id res chain seq x y z
N MET A 1 -5.31 -21.65 -23.84
CA MET A 1 -5.29 -20.19 -23.99
C MET A 1 -4.05 -19.82 -24.78
N LYS A 2 -4.19 -19.21 -25.96
CA LYS A 2 -3.04 -18.71 -26.71
C LYS A 2 -2.40 -17.57 -25.90
N GLU A 3 -1.09 -17.64 -25.67
CA GLU A 3 -0.31 -16.51 -25.16
C GLU A 3 -0.66 -15.26 -25.99
N ALA A 4 -0.98 -14.16 -25.32
CA ALA A 4 -1.09 -12.85 -25.96
C ALA A 4 0.33 -12.39 -26.35
N LYS A 5 0.89 -12.99 -27.42
CA LYS A 5 2.27 -12.78 -27.87
C LYS A 5 2.63 -11.32 -28.20
N ASP A 6 1.62 -10.45 -28.32
CA ASP A 6 1.79 -9.03 -28.66
C ASP A 6 1.30 -8.04 -27.58
N SER A 7 0.91 -8.48 -26.38
CA SER A 7 0.56 -7.53 -25.32
C SER A 7 1.81 -6.97 -24.64
N PRO A 8 1.92 -5.64 -24.45
CA PRO A 8 2.99 -5.06 -23.65
C PRO A 8 2.93 -5.62 -22.23
N THR A 9 4.10 -5.83 -21.62
CA THR A 9 4.23 -6.29 -20.23
C THR A 9 3.99 -5.17 -19.22
N ARG A 10 4.15 -3.92 -19.66
CA ARG A 10 3.91 -2.70 -18.89
C ARG A 10 3.40 -1.55 -19.77
N LEU A 11 2.62 -0.66 -19.19
CA LEU A 11 2.17 0.60 -19.80
C LEU A 11 2.54 1.78 -18.90
N GLU A 12 3.02 2.87 -19.49
CA GLU A 12 3.42 4.07 -18.76
C GLU A 12 2.41 5.20 -18.90
N PHE A 13 2.19 5.93 -17.82
CA PHE A 13 1.22 7.00 -17.72
C PHE A 13 1.85 8.23 -17.08
N TYR A 14 1.65 9.37 -17.74
CA TYR A 14 2.07 10.68 -17.25
C TYR A 14 0.84 11.42 -16.70
N PRO A 15 0.96 12.08 -15.54
CA PRO A 15 -0.19 12.70 -14.89
C PRO A 15 -0.63 13.98 -15.62
N PHE A 16 -1.93 14.23 -15.60
CA PHE A 16 -2.51 15.53 -15.91
C PHE A 16 -2.14 16.58 -14.89
N ALA A 17 -2.05 16.23 -13.61
CA ALA A 17 -1.56 17.09 -12.52
C ALA A 17 -1.14 16.19 -11.35
N TYR A 18 -0.24 16.68 -10.50
CA TYR A 18 0.21 15.98 -9.30
C TYR A 18 0.66 16.96 -8.21
N ALA A 19 0.71 16.50 -6.98
CA ALA A 19 1.23 17.22 -5.83
C ALA A 19 1.81 16.26 -4.79
N LEU A 20 2.84 16.70 -4.07
CA LEU A 20 3.42 15.98 -2.92
C LEU A 20 2.55 16.16 -1.67
N PHE A 21 2.60 15.23 -0.73
CA PHE A 21 2.13 15.47 0.64
C PHE A 21 2.95 16.58 1.33
N THR A 22 2.37 17.20 2.35
CA THR A 22 2.98 18.37 3.01
C THR A 22 4.31 18.01 3.67
N GLU A 23 4.37 16.81 4.25
CA GLU A 23 5.53 16.22 4.92
C GLU A 23 6.67 15.91 3.94
N GLU A 24 6.38 15.85 2.64
CA GLU A 24 7.33 15.47 1.59
C GLU A 24 7.90 16.67 0.82
N LEU A 25 7.38 17.87 1.07
CA LEU A 25 7.75 19.10 0.33
C LEU A 25 9.22 19.49 0.48
N GLU A 26 9.87 19.09 1.57
CA GLU A 26 11.29 19.40 1.81
C GLU A 26 12.24 18.30 1.33
N THR A 27 11.72 17.13 0.96
CA THR A 27 12.53 15.94 0.64
C THR A 27 12.58 15.71 -0.87
N TYR A 28 11.45 15.85 -1.55
CA TYR A 28 11.28 15.52 -2.96
C TYR A 28 11.28 16.75 -3.85
N CYS A 29 11.88 16.64 -5.02
CA CYS A 29 11.79 17.66 -6.08
C CYS A 29 10.33 17.88 -6.48
N TRP A 30 9.89 19.15 -6.52
CA TRP A 30 8.50 19.52 -6.83
C TRP A 30 8.11 19.33 -8.30
N TYR A 31 9.08 18.99 -9.15
CA TYR A 31 8.84 18.50 -10.50
C TYR A 31 8.99 16.98 -10.55
N CYS A 32 10.21 16.44 -10.65
CA CYS A 32 10.41 15.01 -10.96
C CYS A 32 10.01 14.03 -9.84
N LEU A 33 9.67 14.52 -8.64
CA LEU A 33 9.36 13.72 -7.46
C LEU A 33 10.45 12.71 -7.09
N GLN A 34 11.71 13.00 -7.43
CA GLN A 34 12.87 12.28 -6.93
C GLN A 34 13.37 12.97 -5.66
N ILE A 35 14.00 12.20 -4.76
CA ILE A 35 14.69 12.75 -3.60
C ILE A 35 15.74 13.74 -4.10
N CYS A 36 15.77 14.94 -3.50
CA CYS A 36 16.61 16.03 -3.96
C CYS A 36 17.89 16.13 -3.10
N PRO A 37 19.01 15.50 -3.49
CA PRO A 37 20.23 15.53 -2.68
C PRO A 37 20.83 16.94 -2.59
N GLN A 38 20.65 17.76 -3.63
CA GLN A 38 21.05 19.17 -3.65
C GLN A 38 19.81 20.02 -3.96
N LYS A 39 19.30 20.73 -2.94
CA LYS A 39 18.05 21.48 -3.02
C LYS A 39 18.28 22.86 -3.67
N ARG A 40 17.67 23.12 -4.83
CA ARG A 40 17.58 24.47 -5.41
C ARG A 40 16.22 25.07 -5.10
N HIS A 41 16.20 26.06 -4.21
CA HIS A 41 14.97 26.73 -3.82
C HIS A 41 14.50 27.74 -4.87
N CYS A 42 13.19 27.82 -5.07
CA CYS A 42 12.57 28.87 -5.87
C CYS A 42 12.79 30.23 -5.19
N ILE A 43 13.44 31.16 -5.89
CA ILE A 43 13.71 32.53 -5.38
C ILE A 43 12.40 33.30 -5.09
N GLY A 44 11.31 32.95 -5.77
CA GLY A 44 10.02 33.63 -5.61
C GLY A 44 9.34 33.34 -4.28
N CYS A 45 9.27 32.09 -3.86
CA CYS A 45 8.58 31.69 -2.62
C CYS A 45 9.52 31.22 -1.50
N GLY A 46 10.78 30.90 -1.81
CA GLY A 46 11.73 30.30 -0.88
C GLY A 46 11.51 28.83 -0.57
N LEU A 47 10.32 28.27 -0.86
CA LEU A 47 9.93 26.93 -0.42
C LEU A 47 10.13 25.82 -1.46
N ALA A 48 9.69 26.03 -2.70
CA ALA A 48 9.72 24.98 -3.71
C ALA A 48 11.15 24.54 -4.04
N ILE A 49 11.41 23.24 -3.99
CA ILE A 49 12.73 22.65 -4.26
C ILE A 49 12.78 21.91 -5.60
N PHE A 50 13.89 22.07 -6.31
CA PHE A 50 14.15 21.42 -7.59
C PHE A 50 15.56 20.85 -7.63
N CYS A 51 15.75 19.74 -8.35
CA CYS A 51 17.06 19.12 -8.55
C CYS A 51 18.02 20.04 -9.32
N ASP A 52 17.50 20.66 -10.37
CA ASP A 52 18.28 21.43 -11.33
C ASP A 52 17.41 22.50 -12.02
N LYS A 53 18.01 23.21 -12.98
CA LYS A 53 17.34 24.25 -13.75
C LYS A 53 16.23 23.70 -14.65
N GLU A 54 16.36 22.47 -15.15
CA GLU A 54 15.35 21.84 -16.00
C GLU A 54 14.10 21.51 -15.18
N CYS A 55 14.27 20.86 -14.02
CA CYS A 55 13.19 20.60 -13.07
C CYS A 55 12.50 21.89 -12.63
N GLN A 56 13.26 22.96 -12.37
CA GLN A 56 12.67 24.26 -12.02
C GLN A 56 11.83 24.85 -13.16
N MET A 57 12.33 24.79 -14.40
CA MET A 57 11.63 25.29 -15.58
C MET A 57 10.34 24.51 -15.86
N LEU A 58 10.39 23.18 -15.77
CA LEU A 58 9.23 22.31 -16.02
C LEU A 58 8.25 22.33 -14.85
N GLY A 59 8.73 22.40 -13.60
CA GLY A 59 7.89 22.58 -12.42
C GLY A 59 7.20 23.93 -12.37
N TRP A 60 7.74 24.97 -13.04
CA TRP A 60 7.13 26.29 -13.11
C TRP A 60 5.74 26.29 -13.78
N LYS A 61 5.43 25.31 -14.65
CA LYS A 61 4.12 25.23 -15.32
C LYS A 61 2.98 25.08 -14.30
N ASP A 62 3.23 24.38 -13.20
CA ASP A 62 2.30 24.28 -12.06
C ASP A 62 2.60 25.34 -10.99
N HIS A 63 3.87 25.46 -10.62
CA HIS A 63 4.29 26.26 -9.47
C HIS A 63 3.97 27.75 -9.64
N LYS A 64 3.90 28.27 -10.87
CA LYS A 64 3.61 29.69 -11.14
C LYS A 64 2.33 30.18 -10.47
N ALA A 65 1.28 29.37 -10.46
CA ALA A 65 -0.02 29.76 -9.91
C ALA A 65 -0.05 29.76 -8.37
N GLU A 66 0.77 28.92 -7.74
CA GLU A 66 0.85 28.75 -6.28
C GLU A 66 2.02 29.50 -5.63
N CYS A 67 3.01 29.96 -6.41
CA CYS A 67 4.25 30.57 -5.89
C CYS A 67 3.99 31.80 -5.00
N LYS A 68 3.02 32.64 -5.35
CA LYS A 68 2.62 33.76 -4.50
C LYS A 68 1.98 33.25 -3.21
N GLY A 69 1.06 32.30 -3.31
CA GLY A 69 0.39 31.67 -2.17
C GLY A 69 1.39 31.15 -1.15
N PHE A 70 2.37 30.36 -1.58
CA PHE A 70 3.43 29.85 -0.71
C PHE A 70 4.25 30.93 0.00
N ARG A 71 4.44 32.09 -0.62
CA ARG A 71 5.20 33.20 -0.04
C ARG A 71 4.42 33.96 1.03
N THR A 72 3.09 34.03 0.90
CA THR A 72 2.23 34.88 1.72
C THR A 72 1.36 34.11 2.69
N ALA A 73 1.24 32.79 2.54
CA ALA A 73 0.41 31.96 3.39
C ALA A 73 0.98 31.85 4.81
N GLU A 74 0.10 31.94 5.81
CA GLU A 74 0.44 31.75 7.22
C GLU A 74 0.59 30.27 7.59
N LYS A 75 0.06 29.37 6.76
CA LYS A 75 0.10 27.92 6.93
C LYS A 75 0.42 27.21 5.62
N LEU A 76 0.89 25.97 5.71
CA LEU A 76 0.96 25.08 4.55
C LEU A 76 -0.42 24.50 4.27
N TYR A 77 -0.92 24.70 3.05
CA TYR A 77 -2.18 24.13 2.60
C TYR A 77 -2.01 22.66 2.25
N ASP A 78 -3.06 21.88 2.51
CA ASP A 78 -3.06 20.45 2.29
C ASP A 78 -2.95 20.08 0.80
N ILE A 79 -2.77 18.79 0.55
CA ILE A 79 -2.64 18.27 -0.81
C ILE A 79 -3.91 18.42 -1.64
N GLU A 80 -5.10 18.42 -1.03
CA GLU A 80 -6.38 18.54 -1.73
C GLU A 80 -6.51 19.92 -2.37
N VAL A 81 -6.14 20.98 -1.64
CA VAL A 81 -6.11 22.35 -2.14
C VAL A 81 -5.04 22.52 -3.23
N ARG A 82 -3.82 22.05 -2.97
CA ARG A 82 -2.69 22.21 -3.91
C ARG A 82 -2.92 21.44 -5.21
N LEU A 83 -3.39 20.20 -5.15
CA LEU A 83 -3.66 19.41 -6.36
C LEU A 83 -4.83 19.99 -7.15
N LEU A 84 -5.93 20.33 -6.49
CA LEU A 84 -7.10 20.87 -7.18
C LEU A 84 -6.79 22.22 -7.84
N GLY A 85 -6.00 23.09 -7.20
CA GLY A 85 -5.60 24.36 -7.80
C GLY A 85 -4.71 24.17 -9.04
N ARG A 86 -3.78 23.20 -9.02
CA ARG A 86 -3.02 22.80 -10.22
C ARG A 86 -3.93 22.29 -11.35
N ILE A 87 -4.91 21.46 -11.02
CA ILE A 87 -5.91 20.96 -11.98
C ILE A 87 -6.71 22.11 -12.60
N VAL A 88 -7.26 23.00 -11.77
CA VAL A 88 -8.04 24.16 -12.22
C VAL A 88 -7.18 25.07 -13.11
N HIS A 89 -5.94 25.34 -12.71
CA HIS A 89 -5.03 26.16 -13.50
C HIS A 89 -4.72 25.53 -14.86
N ARG A 90 -4.40 24.24 -14.90
CA ARG A 90 -4.12 23.53 -16.16
C ARG A 90 -5.35 23.51 -17.06
N TYR A 91 -6.51 23.16 -16.51
CA TYR A 91 -7.77 23.13 -17.26
C TYR A 91 -8.13 24.50 -17.84
N LYS A 92 -8.01 25.57 -17.05
CA LYS A 92 -8.18 26.97 -17.50
C LYS A 92 -7.22 27.33 -18.65
N THR A 93 -5.98 26.87 -18.57
CA THR A 93 -4.95 27.14 -19.60
C THR A 93 -5.33 26.45 -20.92
N ILE A 94 -5.76 25.19 -20.88
CA ILE A 94 -6.25 24.43 -22.04
C ILE A 94 -7.48 25.09 -22.67
N GLN A 95 -8.46 25.49 -21.84
CA GLN A 95 -9.67 26.14 -22.35
C GLN A 95 -9.36 27.42 -23.12
N SER A 96 -8.31 28.14 -22.72
CA SER A 96 -7.85 29.34 -23.42
C SER A 96 -6.96 29.07 -24.63
N GLY A 97 -6.56 27.81 -24.86
CA GLY A 97 -5.64 27.39 -25.94
C GLY A 97 -4.17 27.75 -25.70
N LYS A 98 -3.83 28.34 -24.55
CA LYS A 98 -2.48 28.80 -24.21
C LYS A 98 -1.51 27.68 -23.87
N ASP A 99 -2.01 26.47 -23.63
CA ASP A 99 -1.19 25.27 -23.50
C ASP A 99 -0.39 25.00 -24.78
N LYS A 100 -0.92 25.38 -25.95
CA LYS A 100 -0.27 25.19 -27.25
C LYS A 100 0.90 26.14 -27.50
N ASP A 101 0.97 27.24 -26.75
CA ASP A 101 2.08 28.21 -26.85
C ASP A 101 3.37 27.66 -26.22
N ASP A 102 3.27 26.54 -25.49
CA ASP A 102 4.32 25.99 -24.66
C ASP A 102 4.47 24.48 -24.93
N PRO A 103 5.42 24.07 -25.79
CA PRO A 103 5.57 22.66 -26.19
C PRO A 103 5.89 21.74 -25.01
N ASP A 104 6.39 22.29 -23.89
CA ASP A 104 6.72 21.55 -22.67
C ASP A 104 5.57 21.50 -21.66
N PHE A 105 4.42 22.14 -21.92
CA PHE A 105 3.28 22.15 -20.99
C PHE A 105 2.80 20.74 -20.63
N TYR A 106 2.90 19.81 -21.60
CA TYR A 106 2.61 18.38 -21.46
C TYR A 106 3.80 17.51 -21.86
N LYS A 107 5.02 17.89 -21.45
CA LYS A 107 6.23 17.10 -21.74
C LYS A 107 5.97 15.61 -21.43
N ASP A 108 6.20 14.77 -22.44
CA ASP A 108 6.03 13.31 -22.44
C ASP A 108 4.59 12.75 -22.26
N ARG A 109 3.58 13.60 -22.00
CA ARG A 109 2.18 13.14 -21.90
C ARG A 109 1.55 12.99 -23.29
N THR A 110 1.21 11.75 -23.65
CA THR A 110 0.60 11.40 -24.95
C THR A 110 -0.91 11.13 -24.89
N SER A 111 -1.51 11.22 -23.69
CA SER A 111 -2.93 10.96 -23.45
C SER A 111 -3.84 11.82 -24.32
N GLN A 112 -4.68 11.15 -25.12
CA GLN A 112 -5.71 11.79 -25.95
C GLN A 112 -7.03 12.00 -25.19
N ARG A 113 -7.15 11.44 -23.98
CA ARG A 113 -8.32 11.58 -23.13
C ARG A 113 -8.40 13.00 -22.56
N SER A 114 -9.57 13.61 -22.67
CA SER A 114 -9.89 14.88 -22.03
C SER A 114 -10.21 14.70 -20.56
N PHE A 115 -9.96 15.74 -19.75
CA PHE A 115 -10.32 15.76 -18.33
C PHE A 115 -11.83 15.51 -18.13
N MET A 116 -12.68 16.03 -19.01
CA MET A 116 -14.15 15.90 -18.91
C MET A 116 -14.66 14.49 -19.27
N GLU A 117 -13.79 13.59 -19.73
CA GLU A 117 -14.15 12.18 -20.03
C GLU A 117 -13.87 11.24 -18.85
N VAL A 118 -13.27 11.73 -17.77
CA VAL A 118 -12.97 10.96 -16.55
C VAL A 118 -14.16 11.01 -15.59
N TRP A 119 -14.54 9.90 -14.94
CA TRP A 119 -15.76 9.81 -14.13
C TRP A 119 -15.90 10.92 -13.09
N SER A 120 -17.11 11.43 -12.87
CA SER A 120 -17.32 12.60 -12.01
C SER A 120 -18.15 12.33 -10.76
N HIS A 121 -19.20 11.51 -10.82
CA HIS A 121 -20.20 11.36 -9.75
C HIS A 121 -20.76 12.69 -9.21
N VAL A 122 -20.81 13.72 -10.06
CA VAL A 122 -21.26 15.08 -9.69
C VAL A 122 -22.67 15.05 -9.11
N GLU A 123 -23.59 14.31 -9.71
CA GLU A 123 -24.98 14.27 -9.23
C GLU A 123 -25.11 13.63 -7.85
N GLN A 124 -24.30 12.60 -7.55
CA GLN A 124 -24.23 12.00 -6.23
C GLN A 124 -23.62 12.97 -5.21
N MET A 125 -22.49 13.61 -5.55
CA MET A 125 -21.80 14.54 -4.65
C MET A 125 -22.61 15.81 -4.37
N LYS A 126 -23.45 16.26 -5.31
CA LYS A 126 -24.32 17.44 -5.12
C LYS A 126 -25.33 17.28 -3.98
N VAL A 127 -25.82 16.05 -3.78
CA VAL A 127 -26.84 15.71 -2.78
C VAL A 127 -26.25 15.12 -1.50
N ASP A 128 -24.93 14.98 -1.43
CA ASP A 128 -24.20 14.56 -0.24
C ASP A 128 -23.75 15.82 0.54
N ASP A 129 -24.42 16.09 1.66
CA ASP A 129 -24.16 17.25 2.51
C ASP A 129 -22.71 17.30 3.03
N PHE A 130 -22.11 16.13 3.32
CA PHE A 130 -20.74 16.05 3.80
C PHE A 130 -19.76 16.39 2.67
N ALA A 131 -19.96 15.84 1.48
CA ALA A 131 -19.14 16.14 0.31
C ALA A 131 -19.22 17.63 -0.08
N GLN A 132 -20.42 18.21 -0.08
CA GLN A 132 -20.63 19.64 -0.35
C GLN A 132 -19.92 20.53 0.66
N LYS A 133 -20.11 20.26 1.96
CA LYS A 133 -19.44 21.00 3.02
C LYS A 133 -17.92 20.92 2.88
N LYS A 134 -17.39 19.72 2.59
CA LYS A 134 -15.95 19.52 2.42
C LYS A 134 -15.41 20.29 1.21
N PHE A 135 -16.15 20.32 0.11
CA PHE A 135 -15.78 21.12 -1.05
C PHE A 135 -15.78 22.62 -0.74
N ASP A 136 -16.77 23.12 -0.01
CA ASP A 136 -16.84 24.53 0.36
C ASP A 136 -15.62 24.97 1.17
N GLU A 137 -15.18 24.15 2.13
CA GLU A 137 -13.93 24.36 2.88
C GLU A 137 -12.71 24.44 1.93
N ILE A 138 -12.56 23.47 1.02
CA ILE A 138 -11.47 23.42 0.04
C ILE A 138 -11.52 24.66 -0.88
N TYR A 139 -12.70 25.08 -1.32
CA TYR A 139 -12.86 26.23 -2.22
C TYR A 139 -12.46 27.55 -1.57
N THR A 140 -12.82 27.74 -0.29
CA THR A 140 -12.37 28.89 0.49
C THR A 140 -10.84 28.91 0.61
N GLU A 141 -10.23 27.76 0.86
CA GLU A 141 -8.76 27.65 0.93
C GLU A 141 -8.08 27.87 -0.43
N LEU A 142 -8.68 27.39 -1.53
CA LEU A 142 -8.21 27.69 -2.89
C LEU A 142 -8.18 29.19 -3.19
N LEU A 143 -9.24 29.91 -2.80
CA LEU A 143 -9.31 31.36 -2.97
C LEU A 143 -8.23 32.08 -2.17
N ALA A 144 -8.00 31.66 -0.92
CA ALA A 144 -6.95 32.24 -0.08
C ALA A 144 -5.55 31.95 -0.61
N PHE A 145 -5.31 30.74 -1.13
CA PHE A 145 -3.99 30.26 -1.51
C PHE A 145 -3.59 30.63 -2.96
N TYR A 146 -4.43 30.29 -3.94
CA TYR A 146 -4.17 30.61 -5.35
C TYR A 146 -4.62 32.04 -5.69
N GLY A 147 -5.79 32.46 -5.19
CA GLY A 147 -6.43 33.72 -5.57
C GLY A 147 -7.30 33.61 -6.82
N GLU A 148 -8.35 34.44 -6.87
CA GLU A 148 -9.40 34.41 -7.91
C GLU A 148 -8.87 34.40 -9.35
N LYS A 149 -7.77 35.12 -9.61
CA LYS A 149 -7.12 35.20 -10.92
C LYS A 149 -6.83 33.82 -11.52
N TRP A 150 -6.46 32.84 -10.70
CA TRP A 150 -6.05 31.50 -11.18
C TRP A 150 -7.21 30.51 -11.23
N LEU A 151 -8.34 30.83 -10.61
CA LEU A 151 -9.48 29.94 -10.50
C LEU A 151 -10.49 30.14 -11.64
N LEU A 152 -11.44 29.21 -11.70
CA LEU A 152 -12.62 29.21 -12.55
C LEU A 152 -13.87 29.45 -11.68
N PRO A 153 -15.06 29.68 -12.28
CA PRO A 153 -16.31 29.76 -11.52
C PRO A 153 -16.49 28.56 -10.59
N LYS A 154 -17.08 28.79 -9.41
CA LYS A 154 -17.20 27.79 -8.34
C LYS A 154 -17.82 26.48 -8.83
N ASP A 155 -18.89 26.55 -9.62
CA ASP A 155 -19.56 25.36 -10.16
C ASP A 155 -18.66 24.52 -11.08
N THR A 156 -17.82 25.18 -11.89
CA THR A 156 -16.81 24.50 -12.71
C THR A 156 -15.74 23.87 -11.82
N VAL A 157 -15.26 24.60 -10.79
CA VAL A 157 -14.27 24.06 -9.84
C VAL A 157 -14.84 22.87 -9.07
N PHE A 158 -16.14 22.87 -8.75
CA PHE A 158 -16.84 21.75 -8.14
C PHE A 158 -16.83 20.52 -9.06
N GLU A 159 -17.18 20.67 -10.33
CA GLU A 159 -17.11 19.56 -11.29
C GLU A 159 -15.68 18.99 -11.43
N LEU A 160 -14.67 19.87 -11.47
CA LEU A 160 -13.27 19.45 -11.51
C LEU A 160 -12.85 18.74 -10.21
N HIS A 161 -13.34 19.21 -9.06
CA HIS A 161 -13.11 18.58 -7.75
C HIS A 161 -13.70 17.17 -7.73
N CYS A 162 -14.95 16.97 -8.15
CA CYS A 162 -15.59 15.67 -8.18
C CYS A 162 -14.79 14.67 -9.04
N ARG A 163 -14.37 15.08 -10.24
CA ARG A 163 -13.54 14.22 -11.13
C ARG A 163 -12.17 13.92 -10.52
N ASN A 164 -11.51 14.90 -9.90
CA ASN A 164 -10.26 14.67 -9.17
C ASN A 164 -10.44 13.69 -8.00
N TYR A 165 -11.49 13.88 -7.20
CA TYR A 165 -11.72 13.11 -5.98
C TYR A 165 -11.90 11.63 -6.27
N ILE A 166 -12.68 11.31 -7.30
CA ILE A 166 -12.97 9.93 -7.69
C ILE A 166 -11.76 9.23 -8.33
N ASN A 167 -10.88 9.97 -9.02
CA ASN A 167 -9.94 9.36 -9.96
C ASN A 167 -8.46 9.61 -9.68
N ARG A 168 -8.10 10.42 -8.67
CA ARG A 168 -6.69 10.62 -8.31
C ARG A 168 -6.07 9.32 -7.79
N HIS A 169 -4.82 9.11 -8.17
CA HIS A 169 -3.99 7.97 -7.78
C HIS A 169 -3.00 8.39 -6.69
N ALA A 170 -2.73 7.44 -5.79
CA ALA A 170 -1.56 7.50 -4.91
C ALA A 170 -0.28 7.46 -5.76
N ILE A 171 0.67 8.35 -5.49
CA ILE A 171 2.02 8.33 -6.04
C ILE A 171 2.93 7.74 -4.97
N SER A 172 3.50 6.56 -5.25
CA SER A 172 4.49 5.96 -4.35
C SER A 172 5.87 6.55 -4.56
N ASP A 173 6.73 6.40 -3.56
CA ASP A 173 8.17 6.52 -3.74
C ASP A 173 8.69 5.46 -4.72
N LYS A 174 9.97 5.59 -5.10
CA LYS A 174 10.64 4.65 -6.01
C LYS A 174 10.71 3.22 -5.44
N GLY A 175 10.66 3.07 -4.12
CA GLY A 175 10.62 1.79 -3.45
C GLY A 175 9.25 1.10 -3.47
N TYR A 176 8.18 1.77 -3.90
CA TYR A 176 6.80 1.26 -3.75
C TYR A 176 6.42 0.98 -2.27
N MET A 177 7.05 1.69 -1.34
CA MET A 177 6.89 1.47 0.11
C MET A 177 6.07 2.57 0.78
N LYS A 178 6.12 3.80 0.25
CA LYS A 178 5.48 4.96 0.88
C LYS A 178 4.72 5.77 -0.15
N GLU A 179 3.51 6.17 0.19
CA GLU A 179 2.81 7.19 -0.60
C GLU A 179 3.40 8.58 -0.32
N ILE A 180 3.88 9.26 -1.36
CA ILE A 180 4.54 10.57 -1.26
C ILE A 180 3.67 11.72 -1.83
N GLY A 181 2.57 11.40 -2.49
CA GLY A 181 1.68 12.40 -3.07
C GLY A 181 0.53 11.79 -3.85
N LYS A 182 -0.20 12.65 -4.56
CA LYS A 182 -1.37 12.29 -5.39
C LYS A 182 -1.19 12.82 -6.80
N GLY A 183 -1.67 12.07 -7.79
CA GLY A 183 -1.65 12.48 -9.19
C GLY A 183 -2.89 12.03 -9.94
N LEU A 184 -3.34 12.80 -10.92
CA LEU A 184 -4.47 12.44 -11.77
C LEU A 184 -3.97 11.96 -13.13
N TYR A 185 -4.14 10.68 -13.45
CA TYR A 185 -3.61 10.06 -14.66
C TYR A 185 -4.74 9.66 -15.61
N LEU A 186 -5.15 10.54 -16.54
CA LEU A 186 -6.41 10.39 -17.28
C LEU A 186 -6.59 9.03 -17.98
N ASP A 187 -5.53 8.49 -18.59
CA ASP A 187 -5.60 7.19 -19.26
C ASP A 187 -5.56 6.02 -18.26
N LEU A 188 -4.90 6.16 -17.11
CA LEU A 188 -4.95 5.16 -16.04
C LEU A 188 -6.33 5.14 -15.35
N CYS A 189 -7.06 6.26 -15.35
CA CYS A 189 -8.47 6.34 -14.90
C CYS A 189 -9.44 5.56 -15.82
N SER A 190 -8.95 4.82 -16.82
CA SER A 190 -9.79 3.99 -17.69
C SER A 190 -9.76 2.50 -17.35
N TYR A 191 -9.06 2.12 -16.27
CA TYR A 191 -9.03 0.76 -15.76
C TYR A 191 -9.86 0.67 -14.48
N ASP A 192 -10.71 -0.34 -14.41
CA ASP A 192 -11.66 -0.51 -13.32
C ASP A 192 -11.04 -1.23 -12.12
N HIS A 193 -11.78 -1.18 -11.01
CA HIS A 193 -11.43 -1.85 -9.79
C HIS A 193 -11.68 -3.36 -9.82
N SER A 194 -10.80 -4.14 -9.18
CA SER A 194 -11.13 -5.46 -8.64
C SER A 194 -10.45 -5.69 -7.30
N CYS A 195 -11.16 -6.32 -6.34
CA CYS A 195 -10.56 -6.82 -5.10
C CYS A 195 -9.64 -8.04 -5.31
N ARG A 196 -9.63 -8.61 -6.53
CA ARG A 196 -8.61 -9.54 -7.02
C ARG A 196 -8.00 -8.94 -8.29
N PRO A 197 -7.13 -7.93 -8.14
CA PRO A 197 -6.58 -7.27 -9.31
C PRO A 197 -5.66 -8.24 -10.06
N ASN A 198 -5.60 -8.07 -11.38
CA ASN A 198 -4.65 -8.79 -12.23
C ASN A 198 -3.49 -7.89 -12.70
N THR A 199 -3.51 -6.63 -12.28
CA THR A 199 -2.44 -5.66 -12.49
C THR A 199 -2.14 -4.87 -11.21
N ILE A 200 -1.00 -4.21 -11.21
CA ILE A 200 -0.61 -3.22 -10.22
C ILE A 200 0.02 -2.05 -10.94
N TYR A 201 -0.06 -0.84 -10.41
CA TYR A 201 0.77 0.26 -10.88
C TYR A 201 1.81 0.63 -9.83
N THR A 202 3.01 0.97 -10.28
CA THR A 202 4.06 1.54 -9.43
C THR A 202 4.50 2.89 -9.97
N CYS A 203 5.17 3.69 -9.15
CA CYS A 203 5.63 5.01 -9.54
C CYS A 203 7.15 5.10 -9.59
N ASN A 204 7.66 5.80 -10.60
CA ASN A 204 9.04 6.29 -10.63
C ASN A 204 9.01 7.80 -10.82
N GLY A 205 9.14 8.52 -9.70
CA GLY A 205 8.77 9.93 -9.65
C GLY A 205 7.27 10.08 -9.93
N PHE A 206 6.89 11.04 -10.78
CA PHE A 206 5.49 11.21 -11.17
C PHE A 206 5.00 10.22 -12.23
N LYS A 207 5.86 9.37 -12.82
CA LYS A 207 5.44 8.44 -13.88
C LYS A 207 4.87 7.17 -13.27
N ALA A 208 3.61 6.85 -13.61
CA ALA A 208 2.97 5.61 -13.19
C ALA A 208 3.17 4.51 -14.24
N THR A 209 3.51 3.30 -13.83
CA THR A 209 3.73 2.15 -14.71
C THR A 209 2.80 1.02 -14.30
N LEU A 210 1.79 0.72 -15.12
CA LEU A 210 0.89 -0.42 -14.94
C LEU A 210 1.58 -1.71 -15.39
N ARG A 211 1.53 -2.74 -14.57
CA ARG A 211 2.27 -4.00 -14.69
C ARG A 211 1.32 -5.16 -14.49
N ARG A 212 1.44 -6.20 -15.31
CA ARG A 212 0.65 -7.43 -15.16
C ARG A 212 1.12 -8.26 -13.96
N LEU A 213 0.18 -8.87 -13.25
CA LEU A 213 0.45 -9.83 -12.17
C LEU A 213 0.41 -11.28 -12.67
N ASN A 214 0.04 -11.52 -13.93
CA ASN A 214 0.13 -12.84 -14.56
C ASN A 214 0.24 -12.72 -16.10
N ASN A 215 0.76 -13.77 -16.74
CA ASN A 215 1.06 -13.75 -18.18
C ASN A 215 -0.18 -13.73 -19.08
N SER A 216 -1.36 -14.00 -18.53
CA SER A 216 -2.60 -14.02 -19.31
C SER A 216 -3.23 -12.63 -19.48
N VAL A 217 -2.77 -11.62 -18.74
CA VAL A 217 -3.30 -10.26 -18.84
C VAL A 217 -2.86 -9.59 -20.13
N ASN A 218 -3.83 -9.08 -20.88
CA ASN A 218 -3.61 -8.13 -21.96
C ASN A 218 -3.87 -6.71 -21.45
N LEU A 219 -2.81 -5.92 -21.22
CA LEU A 219 -2.94 -4.57 -20.65
C LEU A 219 -3.74 -3.60 -21.54
N LEU A 220 -3.89 -3.89 -22.83
CA LEU A 220 -4.69 -3.06 -23.74
C LEU A 220 -6.19 -3.38 -23.64
N ASP A 221 -6.56 -4.53 -23.06
CA ASP A 221 -7.95 -4.90 -22.81
C ASP A 221 -8.42 -4.32 -21.46
N LYS A 222 -8.81 -3.05 -21.49
CA LYS A 222 -9.27 -2.30 -20.32
C LYS A 222 -10.49 -2.92 -19.64
N LYS A 223 -11.31 -3.71 -20.35
CA LYS A 223 -12.51 -4.36 -19.80
C LYS A 223 -12.17 -5.54 -18.88
N ASN A 224 -11.02 -6.17 -19.10
CA ASN A 224 -10.56 -7.33 -18.33
C ASN A 224 -9.26 -7.06 -17.55
N THR A 225 -8.84 -5.79 -17.46
CA THR A 225 -7.62 -5.36 -16.78
C THR A 225 -8.00 -4.50 -15.59
N PHE A 226 -7.64 -4.97 -14.39
CA PHE A 226 -8.07 -4.36 -13.13
C PHE A 226 -6.89 -4.14 -12.20
N TYR A 227 -6.86 -2.99 -11.55
CA TYR A 227 -6.02 -2.71 -10.38
C TYR A 227 -6.91 -2.46 -9.15
N SER A 228 -6.34 -2.49 -7.95
CA SER A 228 -7.12 -2.21 -6.73
C SER A 228 -7.14 -0.72 -6.42
N TYR A 229 -8.29 -0.18 -5.99
CA TYR A 229 -8.45 1.21 -5.57
C TYR A 229 -8.26 1.36 -4.05
N ILE A 230 -8.21 0.22 -3.36
CA ILE A 230 -8.25 0.10 -1.92
C ILE A 230 -7.20 -0.91 -1.47
N ASP A 231 -6.88 -0.91 -0.17
CA ASP A 231 -6.14 -1.99 0.46
C ASP A 231 -6.93 -3.32 0.34
N LEU A 232 -6.21 -4.43 0.14
CA LEU A 232 -6.78 -5.76 -0.01
C LEU A 232 -6.83 -6.56 1.30
N LEU A 233 -6.09 -6.16 2.34
CA LEU A 233 -6.05 -6.78 3.67
C LEU A 233 -7.22 -6.31 4.54
N CYS A 234 -8.44 -6.49 4.02
CA CYS A 234 -9.69 -6.18 4.73
C CYS A 234 -10.82 -7.13 4.31
N SER A 235 -11.89 -7.16 5.10
CA SER A 235 -13.05 -8.02 4.88
C SER A 235 -13.89 -7.58 3.67
N GLN A 236 -14.69 -8.50 3.11
CA GLN A 236 -15.61 -8.18 2.01
C GLN A 236 -16.54 -7.01 2.34
N GLN A 237 -17.03 -6.95 3.58
CA GLN A 237 -17.93 -5.91 4.06
C GLN A 237 -17.21 -4.55 4.09
N GLN A 238 -15.98 -4.49 4.63
CA GLN A 238 -15.17 -3.27 4.64
C GLN A 238 -14.87 -2.80 3.23
N ARG A 239 -14.46 -3.70 2.32
CA ARG A 239 -14.19 -3.36 0.90
C ARG A 239 -15.43 -2.76 0.22
N ARG A 240 -16.58 -3.43 0.32
CA ARG A 240 -17.82 -2.95 -0.30
C ARG A 240 -18.30 -1.63 0.30
N LYS A 241 -18.17 -1.45 1.61
CA LYS A 241 -18.51 -0.19 2.28
C LYS A 241 -17.61 0.94 1.76
N LEU A 242 -16.29 0.76 1.79
CA LEU A 242 -15.33 1.77 1.32
C LEU A 242 -15.55 2.12 -0.16
N LEU A 243 -15.77 1.13 -1.03
CA LEU A 243 -16.05 1.37 -2.45
C LEU A 243 -17.36 2.11 -2.68
N LYS A 244 -18.39 1.80 -1.89
CA LYS A 244 -19.69 2.46 -1.98
C LYS A 244 -19.62 3.90 -1.48
N ASP A 245 -18.95 4.12 -0.36
CA ASP A 245 -18.88 5.45 0.28
C ASP A 245 -17.98 6.42 -0.50
N THR A 246 -16.90 5.92 -1.12
CA THR A 246 -15.93 6.78 -1.84
C THR A 246 -16.14 6.82 -3.35
N TRP A 247 -16.54 5.69 -3.98
CA TRP A 247 -16.69 5.57 -5.44
C TRP A 247 -18.13 5.26 -5.89
N TYR A 248 -19.11 5.26 -4.99
CA TYR A 248 -20.54 5.12 -5.32
C TYR A 248 -20.93 3.84 -6.07
N PHE A 249 -20.17 2.74 -5.91
CA PHE A 249 -20.52 1.44 -6.50
C PHE A 249 -20.34 0.28 -5.52
N THR A 250 -21.01 -0.84 -5.80
CA THR A 250 -20.83 -2.09 -5.07
C THR A 250 -20.00 -3.05 -5.90
N CYS A 251 -18.89 -3.56 -5.35
CA CYS A 251 -18.01 -4.47 -6.08
C CYS A 251 -18.59 -5.90 -6.15
N GLU A 252 -18.61 -6.41 -7.38
CA GLU A 252 -19.07 -7.77 -7.75
C GLU A 252 -17.96 -8.58 -8.42
N CYS A 253 -16.68 -8.24 -8.17
CA CYS A 253 -15.56 -8.99 -8.74
C CYS A 253 -15.47 -10.41 -8.16
N GLU A 254 -14.63 -11.26 -8.79
CA GLU A 254 -14.46 -12.67 -8.41
C GLU A 254 -14.21 -12.89 -6.92
N ARG A 255 -13.39 -12.06 -6.25
CA ARG A 255 -13.14 -12.19 -4.80
C ARG A 255 -14.36 -11.79 -3.96
N CYS A 256 -15.11 -10.78 -4.39
CA CYS A 256 -16.34 -10.38 -3.70
C CYS A 256 -17.47 -11.39 -3.89
N LEU A 257 -17.37 -12.30 -4.85
CA LEU A 257 -18.33 -13.39 -5.07
C LEU A 257 -17.84 -14.75 -4.56
N ASP A 258 -16.55 -14.89 -4.23
CA ASP A 258 -15.96 -16.12 -3.71
C ASP A 258 -16.36 -16.37 -2.25
N ALA A 259 -17.14 -17.43 -2.01
CA ALA A 259 -17.54 -17.85 -0.67
C ALA A 259 -16.35 -18.14 0.26
N LYS A 260 -15.18 -18.50 -0.29
CA LYS A 260 -13.96 -18.71 0.51
C LYS A 260 -13.40 -17.43 1.11
N ASP A 261 -13.76 -16.25 0.61
CA ASP A 261 -13.34 -14.95 1.18
C ASP A 261 -13.90 -14.79 2.60
N HIS A 262 -15.03 -15.44 2.93
CA HIS A 262 -15.62 -15.43 4.28
C HIS A 262 -14.73 -16.07 5.36
N LEU A 263 -13.71 -16.85 4.96
CA LEU A 263 -12.70 -17.36 5.89
C LEU A 263 -11.90 -16.22 6.55
N LEU A 264 -11.74 -15.07 5.89
CA LEU A 264 -11.09 -13.88 6.47
C LEU A 264 -11.86 -13.28 7.66
N THR A 265 -13.08 -13.74 7.89
CA THR A 265 -13.97 -13.31 8.98
C THR A 265 -14.53 -14.49 9.77
N SER A 266 -13.85 -15.63 9.67
CA SER A 266 -14.22 -16.85 10.38
C SER A 266 -13.83 -16.77 11.85
N ILE A 267 -14.43 -17.67 12.64
CA ILE A 267 -14.10 -17.91 14.05
C ILE A 267 -13.65 -19.36 14.24
N LEU A 268 -13.03 -19.67 15.37
CA LEU A 268 -12.65 -21.01 15.76
C LEU A 268 -13.86 -21.79 16.29
N CYS A 269 -13.93 -23.10 16.02
CA CYS A 269 -14.86 -23.96 16.73
C CYS A 269 -14.40 -24.13 18.19
N PRO A 270 -15.26 -23.88 19.20
CA PRO A 270 -14.87 -23.97 20.61
C PRO A 270 -14.71 -25.41 21.11
N LEU A 271 -15.23 -26.39 20.35
CA LEU A 271 -15.25 -27.82 20.74
C LEU A 271 -14.18 -28.65 20.03
N CYS A 272 -13.59 -28.12 18.96
CA CYS A 272 -12.53 -28.82 18.24
C CYS A 272 -11.17 -28.63 18.93
N SER A 273 -10.23 -29.54 18.63
CA SER A 273 -8.86 -29.46 19.14
C SER A 273 -8.21 -28.12 18.80
N LYS A 274 -7.53 -27.50 19.77
CA LYS A 274 -6.69 -26.31 19.56
C LYS A 274 -5.42 -26.59 18.76
N VAL A 275 -4.98 -27.85 18.68
CA VAL A 275 -3.81 -28.25 17.89
C VAL A 275 -4.13 -28.24 16.39
N GLU A 276 -5.35 -28.63 16.05
CA GLU A 276 -5.90 -28.58 14.69
C GLU A 276 -7.23 -27.83 14.71
N PRO A 277 -7.17 -26.49 14.87
CA PRO A 277 -8.35 -25.68 14.97
C PRO A 277 -9.21 -25.81 13.72
N THR A 278 -10.52 -25.70 13.88
CA THR A 278 -11.47 -25.71 12.77
C THR A 278 -12.05 -24.32 12.61
N GLU A 279 -11.87 -23.71 11.44
CA GLU A 279 -12.46 -22.42 11.13
C GLU A 279 -13.92 -22.55 10.66
N ILE A 280 -14.75 -21.65 11.17
CA ILE A 280 -16.19 -21.59 10.94
C ILE A 280 -16.53 -20.25 10.29
N CYS A 281 -17.02 -20.28 9.04
CA CYS A 281 -17.48 -19.09 8.34
C CYS A 281 -18.81 -18.61 8.92
N LEU A 282 -18.87 -17.32 9.29
CA LEU A 282 -20.09 -16.70 9.81
C LEU A 282 -21.01 -16.19 8.69
N TRP A 283 -20.43 -15.88 7.54
CA TRP A 283 -21.08 -15.26 6.40
C TRP A 283 -21.03 -16.18 5.17
N GLY A 284 -21.87 -15.87 4.19
CA GLY A 284 -22.04 -16.68 2.98
C GLY A 284 -23.06 -17.81 3.15
N GLU A 285 -23.34 -18.46 2.03
CA GLU A 285 -24.11 -19.71 1.98
C GLU A 285 -23.22 -20.88 2.39
N ASP A 286 -23.69 -21.71 3.32
CA ASP A 286 -22.99 -22.91 3.80
C ASP A 286 -24.02 -23.98 4.16
N SER A 287 -23.79 -25.23 3.76
CA SER A 287 -24.69 -26.35 4.07
C SER A 287 -24.81 -26.63 5.57
N ASN A 288 -23.84 -26.18 6.36
CA ASN A 288 -23.84 -26.30 7.82
C ASN A 288 -24.50 -25.11 8.52
N LYS A 289 -25.02 -24.13 7.77
CA LYS A 289 -25.76 -22.99 8.30
C LYS A 289 -27.24 -23.14 7.96
N ASN A 290 -28.07 -23.29 8.99
CA ASN A 290 -29.51 -23.38 8.78
C ASN A 290 -30.05 -22.00 8.32
N PRO A 291 -30.71 -21.91 7.16
CA PRO A 291 -31.15 -20.63 6.61
C PRO A 291 -32.27 -19.97 7.42
N ASN A 292 -33.06 -20.76 8.18
CA ASN A 292 -34.19 -20.27 8.95
C ASN A 292 -33.80 -19.88 10.38
N SER A 293 -33.04 -20.75 11.07
CA SER A 293 -32.65 -20.51 12.46
C SER A 293 -31.32 -19.77 12.60
N ALA A 294 -30.57 -19.61 11.52
CA ALA A 294 -29.20 -19.08 11.50
C ALA A 294 -28.19 -19.86 12.37
N ILE A 295 -28.57 -21.05 12.86
CA ILE A 295 -27.67 -21.93 13.62
C ILE A 295 -26.56 -22.41 12.69
N ILE A 296 -25.32 -22.26 13.13
CA ILE A 296 -24.12 -22.71 12.42
C ILE A 296 -23.62 -23.98 13.09
N THR A 297 -23.36 -25.02 12.31
CA THR A 297 -22.84 -26.30 12.79
C THR A 297 -21.38 -26.46 12.38
N CYS A 298 -20.54 -26.99 13.25
CA CYS A 298 -19.15 -27.24 12.91
C CYS A 298 -19.01 -28.41 11.93
N LYS A 299 -18.37 -28.18 10.79
CA LYS A 299 -18.10 -29.21 9.77
C LYS A 299 -17.22 -30.40 10.24
N LYS A 300 -16.47 -30.26 11.33
CA LYS A 300 -15.55 -31.29 11.86
C LYS A 300 -16.19 -32.12 12.98
N CYS A 301 -16.75 -31.48 14.00
CA CYS A 301 -17.37 -32.19 15.13
C CYS A 301 -18.90 -32.36 15.00
N ASN A 302 -19.55 -31.74 14.01
CA ASN A 302 -21.00 -31.74 13.78
C ASN A 302 -21.84 -31.15 14.93
N GLU A 303 -21.21 -30.44 15.86
CA GLU A 303 -21.89 -29.77 16.96
C GLU A 303 -22.37 -28.37 16.55
N PRO A 304 -23.58 -27.96 16.96
CA PRO A 304 -24.07 -26.61 16.74
C PRO A 304 -23.30 -25.60 17.61
N LEU A 305 -22.95 -24.45 17.03
CA LEU A 305 -22.34 -23.36 17.77
C LEU A 305 -23.39 -22.63 18.60
N ALA A 306 -23.05 -22.34 19.86
CA ALA A 306 -23.88 -21.52 20.72
C ALA A 306 -23.96 -20.07 20.19
N GLN A 307 -25.16 -19.50 20.18
CA GLN A 307 -25.40 -18.16 19.61
C GLN A 307 -24.56 -17.06 20.30
N ASN A 308 -24.41 -17.14 21.61
CA ASN A 308 -23.57 -16.19 22.38
C ASN A 308 -22.10 -16.25 21.96
N TYR A 309 -21.57 -17.43 21.65
CA TYR A 309 -20.19 -17.59 21.17
C TYR A 309 -20.00 -16.97 19.77
N VAL A 310 -20.99 -17.13 18.89
CA VAL A 310 -20.98 -16.46 17.57
C VAL A 310 -20.99 -14.94 17.74
N LEU A 311 -21.83 -14.42 18.65
CA LEU A 311 -21.90 -12.99 18.94
C LEU A 311 -20.60 -12.46 19.56
N GLU A 312 -19.92 -13.26 20.38
CA GLU A 312 -18.60 -12.92 20.94
C GLU A 312 -17.56 -12.73 19.83
N GLY A 313 -17.53 -13.62 18.84
CA GLY A 313 -16.61 -13.50 17.70
C GLY A 313 -16.88 -12.28 16.83
N ILE A 314 -18.15 -11.97 16.59
CA ILE A 314 -18.55 -10.72 15.91
C ILE A 314 -18.17 -9.50 16.75
N GLY A 315 -18.38 -9.57 18.07
CA GLY A 315 -18.01 -8.52 19.03
C GLY A 315 -16.51 -8.26 19.04
N ALA A 316 -15.69 -9.31 18.98
CA ALA A 316 -14.24 -9.20 18.88
C ALA A 316 -13.81 -8.43 17.62
N MET A 317 -14.32 -8.82 16.45
CA MET A 317 -14.00 -8.13 15.19
C MET A 317 -14.43 -6.66 15.22
N ARG A 318 -15.63 -6.35 15.73
CA ARG A 318 -16.11 -4.97 15.88
C ARG A 318 -15.27 -4.14 16.85
N PHE A 319 -14.86 -4.74 17.96
CA PHE A 319 -14.00 -4.07 18.94
C PHE A 319 -12.66 -3.72 18.31
N ILE A 320 -12.03 -4.68 17.62
CA ILE A 320 -10.76 -4.45 16.91
C ILE A 320 -10.90 -3.32 15.90
N ASP A 321 -11.94 -3.36 15.06
CA ASP A 321 -12.16 -2.28 14.08
C ASP A 321 -12.29 -0.93 14.74
N LYS A 322 -13.07 -0.83 15.82
CA LYS A 322 -13.25 0.43 16.55
C LYS A 322 -11.92 0.99 17.07
N VAL A 323 -11.06 0.15 17.66
CA VAL A 323 -9.74 0.58 18.17
C VAL A 323 -8.94 1.32 17.11
N PHE A 324 -8.98 0.84 15.86
CA PHE A 324 -8.23 1.46 14.77
C PHE A 324 -8.99 2.59 14.07
N ASP A 325 -10.30 2.46 13.89
CA ASP A 325 -11.10 3.47 13.20
C ASP A 325 -11.24 4.76 14.03
N ASP A 326 -11.30 4.63 15.36
CA ASP A 326 -11.33 5.75 16.30
C ASP A 326 -9.93 6.25 16.68
N GLN A 327 -8.87 5.68 16.08
CA GLN A 327 -7.46 5.99 16.36
C GLN A 327 -7.10 5.89 17.86
N GLU A 328 -7.70 4.92 18.57
CA GLU A 328 -7.47 4.75 20.01
C GLU A 328 -6.01 4.39 20.28
N LEU A 329 -5.37 3.62 19.38
CA LEU A 329 -3.98 3.22 19.52
C LEU A 329 -3.02 4.43 19.47
N GLU A 330 -3.21 5.34 18.51
CA GLU A 330 -2.41 6.55 18.33
C GLU A 330 -2.58 7.55 19.50
N GLN A 331 -3.75 7.52 20.15
CA GLN A 331 -4.05 8.35 21.32
C GLN A 331 -3.40 7.82 22.61
N MET A 332 -2.99 6.54 22.63
CA MET A 332 -2.33 5.93 23.78
C MET A 332 -0.84 6.29 23.86
N PRO A 333 -0.23 6.32 25.07
CA PRO A 333 1.21 6.46 25.20
C PRO A 333 1.94 5.33 24.47
N GLY A 334 2.88 5.66 23.58
CA GLY A 334 3.60 4.69 22.74
C GLY A 334 4.18 3.50 23.50
N LYS A 335 4.73 3.72 24.70
CA LYS A 335 5.27 2.66 25.57
C LYS A 335 4.25 1.59 26.01
N THR A 336 2.95 1.88 25.92
CA THR A 336 1.86 0.97 26.33
C THR A 336 1.22 0.23 25.15
N GLN A 337 1.41 0.74 23.92
CA GLN A 337 0.82 0.18 22.71
C GLN A 337 1.23 -1.30 22.47
N PRO A 338 2.51 -1.72 22.61
CA PRO A 338 2.88 -3.11 22.38
C PRO A 338 2.16 -4.08 23.33
N ALA A 339 2.13 -3.74 24.63
CA ALA A 339 1.48 -4.56 25.65
C ALA A 339 -0.03 -4.68 25.39
N PHE A 340 -0.68 -3.57 25.06
CA PHE A 340 -2.10 -3.55 24.71
C PHE A 340 -2.41 -4.46 23.50
N LEU A 341 -1.65 -4.34 22.41
CA LEU A 341 -1.85 -5.19 21.23
C LEU A 341 -1.56 -6.67 21.51
N GLN A 342 -0.54 -6.96 22.33
CA GLN A 342 -0.22 -8.33 22.75
C GLN A 342 -1.34 -8.96 23.59
N ASP A 343 -1.98 -8.18 24.45
CA ASP A 343 -3.15 -8.61 25.21
C ASP A 343 -4.35 -8.89 24.28
N LEU A 344 -4.55 -8.05 23.26
CA LEU A 344 -5.58 -8.30 22.25
C LEU A 344 -5.31 -9.58 21.44
N LEU A 345 -4.05 -9.83 21.03
CA LEU A 345 -3.68 -11.07 20.35
C LEU A 345 -3.95 -12.29 21.22
N THR A 346 -3.56 -12.24 22.49
CA THR A 346 -3.76 -13.34 23.43
C THR A 346 -5.25 -13.61 23.64
N ARG A 347 -6.03 -12.56 23.90
CA ARG A 347 -7.47 -12.66 24.14
C ARG A 347 -8.22 -13.17 22.92
N PHE A 348 -7.97 -12.59 21.75
CA PHE A 348 -8.75 -12.91 20.56
C PHE A 348 -8.21 -14.11 19.78
N GLY A 349 -6.99 -14.58 20.03
CA GLY A 349 -6.46 -15.83 19.46
C GLY A 349 -7.22 -17.08 19.91
N GLU A 350 -7.99 -16.98 21.00
CA GLU A 350 -8.88 -18.04 21.49
C GLU A 350 -10.16 -18.23 20.66
N ILE A 351 -10.54 -17.21 19.88
CA ILE A 351 -11.78 -17.20 19.10
C ILE A 351 -11.57 -16.89 17.61
N LEU A 352 -10.56 -16.12 17.25
CA LEU A 352 -10.25 -15.75 15.87
C LEU A 352 -9.06 -16.59 15.36
N PRO A 353 -9.18 -17.30 14.23
CA PRO A 353 -8.05 -17.97 13.61
C PRO A 353 -7.07 -16.95 13.03
N HIS A 354 -5.82 -17.36 12.83
CA HIS A 354 -4.78 -16.47 12.27
C HIS A 354 -5.11 -15.94 10.86
N VAL A 355 -5.96 -16.63 10.09
CA VAL A 355 -6.42 -16.17 8.77
C VAL A 355 -7.44 -15.02 8.87
N ASN A 356 -7.99 -14.75 10.05
CA ASN A 356 -8.95 -13.67 10.27
C ASN A 356 -8.25 -12.31 10.07
N VAL A 357 -8.85 -11.45 9.25
CA VAL A 357 -8.23 -10.19 8.83
C VAL A 357 -8.16 -9.15 9.95
N TYR A 358 -9.10 -9.18 10.91
CA TYR A 358 -9.07 -8.32 12.09
C TYR A 358 -7.94 -8.75 13.03
N TYR A 359 -7.76 -10.06 13.21
CA TYR A 359 -6.62 -10.59 13.95
C TYR A 359 -5.29 -10.22 13.29
N CYS A 360 -5.23 -10.32 11.96
CA CYS A 360 -4.08 -9.86 11.17
C CYS A 360 -3.82 -8.36 11.33
N ARG A 361 -4.87 -7.52 11.44
CA ARG A 361 -4.74 -6.06 11.67
C ARG A 361 -4.02 -5.75 13.00
N ILE A 362 -4.30 -6.51 14.07
CA ILE A 362 -3.56 -6.41 15.34
C ILE A 362 -2.08 -6.74 15.12
N ILE A 363 -1.79 -7.82 14.39
CA ILE A 363 -0.41 -8.23 14.07
C ILE A 363 0.33 -7.14 13.29
N GLN A 364 -0.30 -6.58 12.24
CA GLN A 364 0.32 -5.51 11.44
C GLN A 364 0.61 -4.27 12.29
N ALA A 365 -0.26 -3.91 13.22
CA ALA A 365 -0.03 -2.79 14.13
C ALA A 365 1.07 -3.05 15.17
N LEU A 366 1.26 -4.32 15.57
CA LEU A 366 2.26 -4.69 16.57
C LEU A 366 3.68 -4.75 15.99
N ILE A 367 3.84 -5.27 14.76
CA ILE A 367 5.17 -5.49 14.14
C ILE A 367 6.08 -4.25 14.22
N PRO A 368 5.65 -3.02 13.84
CA PRO A 368 6.48 -1.83 13.92
C PRO A 368 6.92 -1.42 15.33
N LEU A 369 6.24 -1.93 16.36
CA LEU A 369 6.49 -1.61 17.76
C LEU A 369 7.40 -2.64 18.45
N ILE A 370 7.72 -3.75 17.78
CA ILE A 370 8.65 -4.76 18.27
C ILE A 370 10.09 -4.32 17.94
N PRO A 371 11.05 -4.43 18.89
CA PRO A 371 12.44 -4.12 18.60
C PRO A 371 12.95 -4.91 17.38
N PRO A 372 13.65 -4.28 16.42
CA PRO A 372 14.18 -4.97 15.24
C PRO A 372 15.14 -6.12 15.56
N THR A 373 15.70 -6.15 16.78
CA THR A 373 16.56 -7.22 17.28
C THR A 373 15.80 -8.45 17.76
N ASP A 374 14.49 -8.35 18.05
CA ASP A 374 13.65 -9.47 18.49
C ASP A 374 13.15 -10.31 17.30
N ASN A 375 14.10 -11.04 16.70
CA ASN A 375 13.86 -11.90 15.55
C ASN A 375 12.87 -13.04 15.85
N HIS A 376 12.78 -13.48 17.11
CA HIS A 376 11.87 -14.54 17.51
C HIS A 376 10.42 -14.08 17.39
N GLU A 377 10.12 -12.93 17.98
CA GLU A 377 8.76 -12.39 17.97
C GLU A 377 8.36 -11.90 16.58
N LEU A 378 9.25 -11.20 15.87
CA LEU A 378 8.98 -10.76 14.50
C LEU A 378 8.71 -11.93 13.54
N LEU A 379 9.52 -13.00 13.61
CA LEU A 379 9.25 -14.20 12.82
C LEU A 379 7.92 -14.84 13.19
N ARG A 380 7.58 -14.91 14.48
CA ARG A 380 6.31 -15.48 14.96
C ARG A 380 5.12 -14.72 14.39
N LEU A 381 5.11 -13.39 14.52
CA LEU A 381 4.05 -12.51 14.04
C LEU A 381 3.85 -12.59 12.51
N HIS A 382 4.94 -12.57 11.74
CA HIS A 382 4.84 -12.74 10.28
C HIS A 382 4.28 -14.12 9.89
N LEU A 383 4.74 -15.21 10.52
CA LEU A 383 4.23 -16.55 10.22
C LEU A 383 2.76 -16.74 10.59
N MET A 384 2.28 -16.07 11.64
CA MET A 384 0.86 -16.09 11.98
C MET A 384 0.03 -15.41 10.88
N SER A 385 0.47 -14.25 10.40
CA SER A 385 -0.28 -13.46 9.41
C SER A 385 -0.15 -13.96 7.96
N GLU A 386 0.82 -14.82 7.63
CA GLU A 386 1.11 -15.27 6.26
C GLU A 386 -0.13 -15.79 5.52
N SER A 387 -0.96 -16.61 6.19
CA SER A 387 -2.17 -17.20 5.58
C SER A 387 -3.20 -16.12 5.19
N CYS A 388 -3.32 -15.07 6.00
CA CYS A 388 -4.21 -13.94 5.74
C CYS A 388 -3.71 -13.10 4.58
N VAL A 389 -2.39 -12.79 4.56
CA VAL A 389 -1.73 -12.02 3.50
C VAL A 389 -1.87 -12.74 2.15
N ARG A 390 -1.49 -14.02 2.07
CA ARG A 390 -1.56 -14.81 0.83
C ARG A 390 -2.98 -14.97 0.28
N ARG A 391 -4.00 -14.93 1.15
CA ARG A 391 -5.41 -14.98 0.72
C ARG A 391 -5.92 -13.63 0.24
N SER A 392 -5.42 -12.54 0.83
CA SER A 392 -5.85 -11.17 0.55
C SER A 392 -5.28 -10.63 -0.76
N PHE A 393 -4.03 -10.95 -1.08
CA PHE A 393 -3.34 -10.44 -2.27
C PHE A 393 -3.23 -11.51 -3.39
N PRO A 394 -3.19 -11.11 -4.68
CA PRO A 394 -2.79 -12.00 -5.77
C PRO A 394 -1.37 -12.56 -5.54
N HIS A 395 -1.09 -13.76 -6.05
CA HIS A 395 0.18 -14.45 -5.81
C HIS A 395 1.43 -13.60 -6.12
N ASN A 396 1.45 -12.93 -7.29
CA ASN A 396 2.57 -12.09 -7.71
C ASN A 396 2.50 -10.64 -7.18
N HIS A 397 1.68 -10.34 -6.17
CA HIS A 397 1.61 -8.98 -5.65
C HIS A 397 2.88 -8.62 -4.83
N PRO A 398 3.49 -7.43 -4.98
CA PRO A 398 4.71 -7.05 -4.25
C PRO A 398 4.57 -7.10 -2.72
N ALA A 399 3.37 -6.81 -2.17
CA ALA A 399 3.09 -6.96 -0.74
C ALA A 399 3.31 -8.40 -0.24
N VAL A 400 3.01 -9.42 -1.06
CA VAL A 400 3.32 -10.82 -0.72
C VAL A 400 4.83 -10.99 -0.65
N ALA A 401 5.57 -10.55 -1.67
CA ALA A 401 7.02 -10.68 -1.68
C ALA A 401 7.69 -9.97 -0.50
N PHE A 402 7.24 -8.76 -0.15
CA PHE A 402 7.75 -8.02 1.00
C PHE A 402 7.53 -8.80 2.31
N HIS A 403 6.34 -9.36 2.50
CA HIS A 403 6.03 -10.19 3.65
C HIS A 403 6.93 -11.45 3.72
N LEU A 404 7.12 -12.13 2.59
CA LEU A 404 7.99 -13.31 2.49
C LEU A 404 9.45 -12.97 2.77
N ARG A 405 9.93 -11.84 2.26
CA ARG A 405 11.26 -11.32 2.53
C ARG A 405 11.50 -11.11 4.03
N ASN A 406 10.54 -10.53 4.74
CA ASN A 406 10.68 -10.32 6.19
C ASN A 406 10.72 -11.66 6.95
N ILE A 407 9.89 -12.64 6.58
CA ILE A 407 10.00 -14.01 7.11
C ILE A 407 11.41 -14.58 6.87
N ALA A 408 11.96 -14.39 5.68
CA ALA A 408 13.28 -14.88 5.32
C ALA A 408 14.38 -14.26 6.20
N ILE A 409 14.36 -12.93 6.36
CA ILE A 409 15.31 -12.18 7.20
C ILE A 409 15.29 -12.71 8.64
N PHE A 410 14.13 -12.73 9.28
CA PHE A 410 14.03 -13.15 10.68
C PHE A 410 14.33 -14.65 10.86
N ALA A 411 13.95 -15.49 9.90
CA ALA A 411 14.35 -16.90 9.91
C ALA A 411 15.88 -17.07 9.79
N GLY A 412 16.53 -16.29 8.92
CA GLY A 412 17.98 -16.29 8.74
C GLY A 412 18.73 -15.88 10.00
N ASN A 413 18.29 -14.82 10.66
CA ASN A 413 18.86 -14.32 11.92
C ASN A 413 18.75 -15.36 13.06
N LEU A 414 17.77 -16.25 13.01
CA LEU A 414 17.59 -17.37 13.94
C LEU A 414 18.27 -18.67 13.49
N GLY A 415 19.08 -18.65 12.43
CA GLY A 415 19.75 -19.83 11.90
C GLY A 415 18.84 -20.83 11.18
N LYS A 416 17.57 -20.49 10.91
CA LYS A 416 16.61 -21.34 10.19
C LYS A 416 16.82 -21.24 8.68
N LYS A 417 17.96 -21.75 8.24
CA LYS A 417 18.54 -21.45 6.93
C LYS A 417 17.75 -22.00 5.74
N GLU A 418 17.26 -23.24 5.78
CA GLU A 418 16.42 -23.79 4.70
C GLU A 418 15.17 -22.92 4.47
N LYS A 419 14.53 -22.50 5.58
CA LYS A 419 13.38 -21.61 5.55
C LYS A 419 13.76 -20.24 4.98
N CYS A 420 14.84 -19.64 5.47
CA CYS A 420 15.36 -18.37 4.96
C CYS A 420 15.52 -18.38 3.43
N LEU A 421 16.25 -19.36 2.89
CA LEU A 421 16.52 -19.41 1.45
C LEU A 421 15.25 -19.62 0.61
N LYS A 422 14.33 -20.47 1.07
CA LYS A 422 13.05 -20.73 0.37
C LYS A 422 12.18 -19.48 0.29
N TYR A 423 12.05 -18.74 1.38
CA TYR A 423 11.23 -17.53 1.40
C TYR A 423 11.87 -16.39 0.58
N PHE A 424 13.19 -16.23 0.60
CA PHE A 424 13.88 -15.27 -0.27
C PHE A 424 13.72 -15.60 -1.75
N GLU A 425 13.84 -16.87 -2.13
CA GLU A 425 13.64 -17.33 -3.51
C GLU A 425 12.22 -17.02 -4.00
N GLU A 426 11.21 -17.36 -3.20
CA GLU A 426 9.82 -17.07 -3.55
C GLU A 426 9.57 -15.55 -3.69
N ALA A 427 10.08 -14.75 -2.74
CA ALA A 427 10.00 -13.29 -2.81
C ALA A 427 10.70 -12.74 -4.07
N GLN A 428 11.88 -13.26 -4.40
CA GLN A 428 12.65 -12.84 -5.57
C GLN A 428 11.88 -13.11 -6.87
N ASN A 429 11.30 -14.31 -6.99
CA ASN A 429 10.52 -14.68 -8.17
C ASN A 429 9.33 -13.74 -8.40
N ILE A 430 8.63 -13.35 -7.33
CA ILE A 430 7.51 -12.39 -7.41
C ILE A 430 8.01 -10.98 -7.80
N LEU A 431 9.10 -10.51 -7.20
CA LEU A 431 9.65 -9.17 -7.44
C LEU A 431 10.21 -9.03 -8.86
N ASP A 432 11.01 -9.98 -9.31
CA ASP A 432 11.58 -9.97 -10.67
C ASP A 432 10.47 -10.04 -11.73
N TYR A 433 9.39 -10.77 -11.46
CA TYR A 433 8.24 -10.83 -12.36
C TYR A 433 7.48 -9.49 -12.43
N THR A 434 7.20 -8.89 -11.27
CA THR A 434 6.25 -7.78 -11.19
C THR A 434 6.91 -6.42 -11.35
N LEU A 435 8.04 -6.20 -10.68
CA LEU A 435 8.69 -4.90 -10.59
C LEU A 435 9.87 -4.74 -11.57
N ASP A 436 10.30 -5.82 -12.21
CA ASP A 436 11.53 -5.97 -13.00
C ASP A 436 12.78 -6.17 -12.12
N ALA A 437 13.82 -6.78 -12.72
CA ALA A 437 15.05 -7.18 -12.04
C ALA A 437 15.94 -6.02 -11.59
N ASP A 438 15.74 -4.82 -12.15
CA ASP A 438 16.45 -3.58 -11.87
C ASP A 438 15.72 -2.67 -10.88
N HIS A 439 14.51 -3.05 -10.44
CA HIS A 439 13.79 -2.30 -9.42
C HIS A 439 14.52 -2.33 -8.07
N PRO A 440 14.53 -1.22 -7.29
CA PRO A 440 15.20 -1.18 -5.99
C PRO A 440 14.83 -2.33 -5.05
N MET A 441 13.54 -2.66 -4.92
CA MET A 441 13.11 -3.80 -4.09
C MET A 441 13.65 -5.15 -4.58
N SER A 442 13.69 -5.38 -5.89
CA SER A 442 14.21 -6.62 -6.49
C SER A 442 15.72 -6.74 -6.27
N LEU A 443 16.45 -5.64 -6.40
CA LEU A 443 17.89 -5.57 -6.14
C LEU A 443 18.21 -5.80 -4.66
N GLU A 444 17.45 -5.17 -3.77
CA GLU A 444 17.62 -5.31 -2.32
C GLU A 444 17.34 -6.75 -1.86
N ASN A 445 16.22 -7.34 -2.29
CA ASN A 445 15.89 -8.73 -1.96
C ASN A 445 16.98 -9.70 -2.47
N ARG A 446 17.45 -9.49 -3.71
CA ARG A 446 18.53 -10.31 -4.28
C ARG A 446 19.82 -10.19 -3.49
N ARG A 447 20.21 -8.97 -3.09
CA ARG A 447 21.40 -8.74 -2.26
C ARG A 447 21.29 -9.52 -0.95
N LEU A 448 20.18 -9.39 -0.23
CA LEU A 448 19.95 -10.09 1.04
C LEU A 448 19.97 -11.62 0.86
N TRP A 449 19.35 -12.11 -0.21
CA TRP A 449 19.33 -13.54 -0.54
C TRP A 449 20.74 -14.08 -0.83
N GLU A 450 21.54 -13.38 -1.64
CA GLU A 450 22.92 -13.77 -1.92
C GLU A 450 23.81 -13.69 -0.68
N THR A 451 23.62 -12.71 0.20
CA THR A 451 24.31 -12.67 1.50
C THR A 451 23.95 -13.90 2.37
N ALA A 452 22.70 -14.37 2.35
CA ALA A 452 22.29 -15.57 3.07
C ALA A 452 22.90 -16.85 2.48
N LYS A 453 23.04 -16.96 1.15
CA LYS A 453 23.77 -18.08 0.49
C LYS A 453 25.26 -18.03 0.82
N THR A 454 25.82 -16.84 0.73
CA THR A 454 27.05 -16.30 1.36
C THR A 454 27.49 -17.03 2.63
N ALA A 455 26.83 -16.61 3.70
CA ALA A 455 27.07 -17.04 5.07
C ALA A 455 26.93 -18.56 5.24
N GLU A 456 26.08 -19.20 4.43
CA GLU A 456 25.98 -20.65 4.47
C GLU A 456 27.23 -21.34 3.92
N LEU A 457 27.68 -20.95 2.74
CA LEU A 457 28.82 -21.61 2.10
C LEU A 457 30.05 -21.53 3.01
N VAL A 458 30.23 -20.41 3.71
CA VAL A 458 31.27 -20.23 4.72
C VAL A 458 31.10 -21.24 5.87
N LYS A 459 29.91 -21.36 6.46
CA LYS A 459 29.63 -22.34 7.53
C LYS A 459 29.87 -23.79 7.09
N GLN A 460 29.43 -24.16 5.89
CA GLN A 460 29.63 -25.51 5.37
C GLN A 460 31.12 -25.81 5.14
N VAL A 461 31.88 -24.84 4.63
CA VAL A 461 33.33 -24.98 4.50
C VAL A 461 33.97 -25.12 5.87
N GLU A 462 33.61 -24.29 6.85
CA GLU A 462 34.09 -24.40 8.24
C GLU A 462 33.80 -25.78 8.86
N GLU A 463 32.58 -26.31 8.68
CA GLU A 463 32.19 -27.64 9.17
C GLU A 463 33.00 -28.77 8.50
N ILE A 464 33.24 -28.66 7.19
CA ILE A 464 34.12 -29.58 6.45
C ILE A 464 35.57 -29.47 6.94
N THR A 465 36.07 -28.25 7.19
CA THR A 465 37.45 -28.04 7.67
C THR A 465 37.64 -28.58 9.10
N ILE A 466 36.60 -28.53 9.94
CA ILE A 466 36.59 -29.10 11.29
C ILE A 466 36.56 -30.64 11.24
N HIS A 467 35.85 -31.24 10.27
CA HIS A 467 35.79 -32.69 10.13
C HIS A 467 37.06 -33.33 9.55
N ASP A 468 37.80 -32.62 8.69
CA ASP A 468 39.07 -33.09 8.12
C ASP A 468 40.30 -32.73 8.97
N GLY A 469 40.14 -31.93 10.03
CA GLY A 469 41.22 -31.39 10.85
C GLY A 469 41.21 -31.86 12.30
N LYS A 470 41.53 -33.14 12.57
CA LYS A 470 42.10 -33.52 13.90
C LYS A 470 43.61 -33.74 13.80
N PRO A 471 44.41 -32.80 14.30
CA PRO A 471 45.65 -33.12 14.99
C PRO A 471 45.51 -32.92 16.50
N LYS A 472 46.21 -33.78 17.25
CA LYS A 472 46.41 -33.71 18.70
C LYS A 472 47.31 -32.51 19.08
N SER A 473 47.20 -32.04 20.33
CA SER A 473 48.10 -31.11 21.06
C SER A 473 48.06 -29.66 20.56
N GLU A 474 48.22 -28.58 21.33
CA GLU A 474 48.62 -28.33 22.72
C GLU A 474 48.23 -26.87 23.08
N GLN A 475 48.53 -26.46 24.31
CA GLN A 475 48.02 -25.28 25.02
C GLN A 475 48.47 -23.87 24.54
N LYS A 476 47.63 -22.88 24.90
CA LYS A 476 47.93 -21.59 25.59
C LYS A 476 48.05 -20.25 24.82
N LYS A 477 47.41 -19.25 25.45
CA LYS A 477 47.50 -17.77 25.39
C LYS A 477 46.59 -17.08 24.36
N GLN A 478 45.59 -16.23 24.69
CA GLN A 478 45.43 -15.07 25.61
C GLN A 478 45.53 -13.73 24.86
N GLU A 479 44.37 -13.06 24.79
CA GLU A 479 44.12 -11.60 24.85
C GLU A 479 44.30 -10.65 23.63
N ILE A 480 43.19 -9.90 23.43
CA ILE A 480 43.00 -8.50 22.97
C ILE A 480 43.01 -8.24 21.45
N PHE A 481 41.83 -7.83 20.92
CA PHE A 481 41.55 -6.44 20.52
C PHE A 481 40.04 -6.25 20.30
N ASP A 482 39.46 -5.28 21.01
CA ASP A 482 38.24 -4.56 20.63
C ASP A 482 38.55 -3.73 19.38
N GLU A 483 37.60 -3.62 18.46
CA GLU A 483 37.20 -2.34 17.87
C GLU A 483 35.92 -2.48 17.05
N ASP A 484 35.11 -1.44 17.18
CA ASP A 484 33.74 -1.26 16.75
C ASP A 484 33.54 -1.34 15.23
N ASP A 485 32.40 -1.90 14.82
CA ASP A 485 31.75 -1.52 13.57
C ASP A 485 30.23 -1.49 13.79
N GLU A 486 29.72 -0.27 13.99
CA GLU A 486 28.31 0.07 14.02
C GLU A 486 27.66 -0.25 12.65
N ILE A 487 26.71 -1.18 12.65
CA ILE A 487 25.83 -1.42 11.50
C ILE A 487 24.74 -0.32 11.51
N PRO A 488 24.48 0.38 10.40
CA PRO A 488 23.49 1.47 10.37
C PRO A 488 22.07 0.95 10.65
N ASN A 489 21.47 1.46 11.72
CA ASN A 489 20.04 1.44 11.99
C ASN A 489 19.33 2.36 11.00
N ASP A 490 18.74 1.81 9.95
CA ASP A 490 17.64 2.45 9.21
C ASP A 490 16.81 1.36 8.52
N MET A 491 15.92 0.74 9.30
CA MET A 491 14.78 0.00 8.78
C MET A 491 13.61 0.98 8.70
N PRO A 492 13.07 1.29 7.50
CA PRO A 492 11.80 1.97 7.41
C PRO A 492 10.72 1.00 7.93
N SER A 493 10.24 1.25 9.15
CA SER A 493 8.87 0.87 9.49
C SER A 493 7.95 1.58 8.51
N LEU A 494 7.03 0.88 7.84
CA LEU A 494 5.70 1.36 7.49
C LEU A 494 4.93 0.29 6.69
N ILE A 495 3.84 -0.15 7.34
CA ILE A 495 2.66 -0.89 6.86
C ILE A 495 2.84 -2.38 6.63
#